data_AF-A0A8S9H3Z4-F1
#
_entry.id   AF-A0A8S9H3Z4-F1
#
_cell.length_a   1.000
_cell.length_b   1.000
_cell.length_c   1.000
_cell.angle_alpha   90.00
_cell.angle_beta   90.00
_cell.angle_gamma   90.00
#
_symmetry.space_group_name_H-M   'P 1'
#
loop_
_entity.id
_entity.type
_entity.pdbx_description
1 polymer ?
#
loop_
_entity_poly.entity_id
_entity_poly.type
_entity_poly.pdbx_seq_one_letter_code
_entity_poly.pdbx_strand_id
1 'polypeptide(L)'
;MCRLADMTYAAPIFVDIEYVHGSHGQTTISAKDNVTIGRMPIMLRSCRCVLHGKDEEELARLGECPLDPGGYFVIKGTEKIPIIIVLKAMGMESDQEIVQMVGRDPRFSASLLPSMEASIMATCFFRLCHFIQPVECISEGVTTRQEALDYLEAKVKKSSYGPPEKVFILYSAIKLLDGKALYILRALFLAHVPVRDNNYRQKCFYVGVMLRRMIEAMLNKDAMDDKDYVGNKRLELSGQLISLLFEDLFKTMTTEAIKKVDGILQKPTRASRFDFSQILDDDGIASPGEIIRPNDVYINKQVPVDTRNNITSQQSDSQYRPAREYFKGPEGETQVVDRVALCSDKNGNLCIKYIIRHTRRPELGDKFSSRHGQKGVCGTIVQQEDFPFSERGICPDLIMNPHGFPSRMTVGKMIELLGSKAGVSSGRFHYGSAFGERSGHADKVEAISKTLVKHGFSYSGKDLLYSGTAL
;
A
#
# COMPACT_ATOMS: atom_id res chain seq x y z
N MET A 1 -1.46 -0.79 -1.71
CA MET A 1 -0.78 0.49 -2.04
C MET A 1 -0.88 1.43 -0.85
N CYS A 2 0.25 2.01 -0.40
CA CYS A 2 0.28 2.92 0.76
C CYS A 2 -0.67 4.12 0.63
N ARG A 3 -0.96 4.55 -0.61
CA ARG A 3 -1.88 5.66 -0.93
C ARG A 3 -3.34 5.43 -0.52
N LEU A 4 -3.77 4.17 -0.45
CA LEU A 4 -5.16 3.77 -0.18
C LEU A 4 -5.34 3.18 1.22
N ALA A 5 -4.25 3.00 1.97
CA ALA A 5 -4.22 2.23 3.21
C ALA A 5 -3.85 3.08 4.44
N ASP A 6 -3.85 4.41 4.35
CA ASP A 6 -3.39 5.32 5.41
C ASP A 6 -1.96 5.04 5.91
N MET A 7 -1.16 4.33 5.11
CA MET A 7 0.21 3.95 5.45
C MET A 7 1.21 4.96 4.88
N THR A 8 2.31 5.18 5.61
CA THR A 8 3.49 5.87 5.07
C THR A 8 4.29 4.89 4.22
N TYR A 9 4.63 5.29 2.99
CA TYR A 9 5.58 4.56 2.16
C TYR A 9 6.99 4.77 2.71
N ALA A 10 7.48 3.80 3.49
CA ALA A 10 8.74 3.89 4.21
C ALA A 10 9.49 2.55 4.22
N ALA A 11 10.82 2.62 4.24
CA ALA A 11 11.72 1.48 4.38
C ALA A 11 12.26 1.40 5.82
N PRO A 12 12.51 0.18 6.35
CA PRO A 12 13.18 0.02 7.63
C PRO A 12 14.62 0.56 7.59
N ILE A 13 15.04 1.21 8.67
CA ILE A 13 16.45 1.56 8.91
C ILE A 13 17.02 0.52 9.86
N PHE A 14 18.11 -0.11 9.45
CA PHE A 14 18.90 -1.03 10.26
C PHE A 14 20.14 -0.31 10.78
N VAL A 15 20.50 -0.57 12.03
CA VAL A 15 21.77 -0.14 12.62
C VAL A 15 22.37 -1.27 13.45
N ASP A 16 23.69 -1.23 13.57
CA ASP A 16 24.41 -2.10 14.48
C ASP A 16 24.54 -1.36 15.82
N ILE A 17 24.08 -1.99 16.90
CA ILE A 17 24.03 -1.39 18.23
C ILE A 17 25.03 -2.11 19.13
N GLU A 18 26.04 -1.37 19.59
CA GLU A 18 26.90 -1.79 20.69
C GLU A 18 26.43 -1.12 21.98
N TYR A 19 26.17 -1.93 23.01
CA TYR A 19 25.77 -1.43 24.31
C TYR A 19 26.51 -2.15 25.44
N VAL A 20 26.84 -1.38 26.47
CA VAL A 20 27.55 -1.86 27.64
C VAL A 20 26.52 -2.12 28.75
N HIS A 21 26.48 -3.35 29.27
CA HIS A 21 25.72 -3.64 30.49
C HIS A 21 26.69 -3.97 31.62
N GLY A 22 26.44 -3.35 32.77
CA GLY A 22 27.24 -3.55 33.97
C GLY A 22 26.37 -3.88 35.18
N SER A 23 26.78 -4.89 35.93
CA SER A 23 26.25 -5.19 37.26
C SER A 23 27.44 -5.42 38.19
N HIS A 24 27.41 -4.79 39.37
CA HIS A 24 28.43 -4.94 40.43
C HIS A 24 29.89 -4.83 39.96
N GLY A 25 30.22 -3.79 39.17
CA GLY A 25 31.61 -3.46 38.82
C GLY A 25 32.22 -4.25 37.65
N GLN A 26 31.46 -5.15 37.02
CA GLN A 26 31.87 -5.85 35.80
C GLN A 26 31.12 -5.26 34.60
N THR A 27 31.84 -4.74 33.62
CA THR A 27 31.28 -4.17 32.38
C THR A 27 31.41 -5.17 31.24
N THR A 28 30.29 -5.53 30.62
CA THR A 28 30.23 -6.43 29.47
C THR A 28 29.69 -5.68 28.27
N ILE A 29 30.44 -5.69 27.16
CA ILE A 29 30.03 -5.11 25.89
C ILE A 29 29.21 -6.16 25.14
N SER A 30 28.04 -5.78 24.63
CA SER A 30 27.21 -6.63 23.78
C SER A 30 26.88 -5.88 22.52
N ALA A 31 27.09 -6.53 21.38
CA ALA A 31 26.76 -6.03 20.06
C ALA A 31 25.53 -6.76 19.53
N LYS A 32 24.64 -6.03 18.85
CA LYS A 32 23.56 -6.57 18.05
C LYS A 32 23.61 -5.93 16.67
N ASP A 33 23.77 -6.78 15.67
CA ASP A 33 23.81 -6.34 14.28
C ASP A 33 22.40 -6.28 13.68
N ASN A 34 22.21 -5.38 12.72
CA ASN A 34 21.01 -5.29 11.88
C ASN A 34 19.71 -5.05 12.67
N VAL A 35 19.76 -4.19 13.69
CA VAL A 35 18.60 -3.82 14.52
C VAL A 35 17.77 -2.77 13.81
N THR A 36 16.47 -3.03 13.63
CA THR A 36 15.53 -2.05 13.08
C THR A 36 15.22 -0.98 14.13
N ILE A 37 15.69 0.25 13.91
CA ILE A 37 15.44 1.37 14.84
C ILE A 37 14.23 2.22 14.47
N GLY A 38 13.75 2.10 13.24
CA GLY A 38 12.63 2.90 12.75
C GLY A 38 12.42 2.73 11.26
N ARG A 39 11.48 3.50 10.72
CA ARG A 39 11.15 3.48 9.29
C ARG A 39 11.33 4.87 8.70
N MET A 40 12.08 4.97 7.61
CA MET A 40 12.29 6.22 6.89
C MET A 40 11.38 6.30 5.67
N PRO A 41 10.61 7.37 5.49
CA PRO A 41 9.86 7.60 4.26
C PRO A 41 10.78 7.52 3.04
N ILE A 42 10.35 6.80 2.01
CA ILE A 42 11.10 6.66 0.75
C ILE A 42 10.40 7.49 -0.32
N MET A 43 11.18 8.24 -1.08
CA MET A 43 10.67 8.98 -2.23
C MET A 43 10.33 8.01 -3.36
N LEU A 44 9.13 8.15 -3.94
CA LEU A 44 8.70 7.31 -5.07
C LEU A 44 9.66 7.46 -6.26
N ARG A 45 10.02 6.33 -6.88
CA ARG A 45 10.98 6.21 -8.00
C ARG A 45 12.43 6.61 -7.71
N SER A 46 12.77 6.96 -6.46
CA SER A 46 14.18 7.14 -6.04
C SER A 46 14.98 5.85 -6.16
N CYS A 47 16.32 5.91 -6.15
CA CYS A 47 17.20 4.74 -6.26
C CYS A 47 16.99 3.67 -5.16
N ARG A 48 16.29 4.00 -4.07
CA ARG A 48 15.94 3.08 -2.98
C ARG A 48 14.48 2.62 -3.03
N CYS A 49 13.70 3.08 -3.99
CA CYS A 49 12.30 2.71 -4.18
C CYS A 49 12.17 1.44 -5.02
N VAL A 50 11.19 0.59 -4.70
CA VAL A 50 10.86 -0.62 -5.49
C VAL A 50 10.43 -0.29 -6.92
N LEU A 51 9.95 0.94 -7.16
CA LEU A 51 9.52 1.44 -8.47
C LEU A 51 10.69 1.99 -9.32
N HIS A 52 11.91 1.95 -8.80
CA HIS A 52 13.08 2.47 -9.52
C HIS A 52 13.40 1.63 -10.76
N GLY A 53 13.54 2.29 -11.92
CA GLY A 53 13.95 1.64 -13.17
C GLY A 53 12.92 0.69 -13.80
N LYS A 54 11.67 0.69 -13.31
CA LYS A 54 10.59 -0.17 -13.85
C LYS A 54 9.95 0.41 -15.10
N ASP A 55 9.59 -0.47 -16.03
CA ASP A 55 8.85 -0.11 -17.25
C ASP A 55 7.34 0.04 -16.98
N GLU A 56 6.60 0.53 -17.98
CA GLU A 56 5.17 0.80 -17.85
C GLU A 56 4.35 -0.47 -17.54
N GLU A 57 4.74 -1.61 -18.11
CA GLU A 57 4.07 -2.90 -17.90
C GLU A 57 4.33 -3.46 -16.49
N GLU A 58 5.54 -3.33 -15.96
CA GLU A 58 5.88 -3.68 -14.59
C GLU A 58 5.19 -2.78 -13.57
N LEU A 59 5.09 -1.48 -13.85
CA LEU A 59 4.35 -0.53 -13.00
C LEU A 59 2.87 -0.89 -12.94
N ALA A 60 2.26 -1.23 -14.09
CA ALA A 60 0.88 -1.70 -14.16
C ALA A 60 0.67 -3.01 -13.38
N ARG A 61 1.62 -3.96 -13.47
CA ARG A 61 1.60 -5.20 -12.66
C ARG A 61 1.68 -4.96 -11.16
N LEU A 62 2.37 -3.89 -10.73
CA LEU A 62 2.46 -3.46 -9.33
C LEU A 62 1.27 -2.60 -8.89
N GLY A 63 0.32 -2.32 -9.81
CA GLY A 63 -0.87 -1.51 -9.55
C GLY A 63 -0.57 0.00 -9.46
N GLU A 64 0.60 0.46 -9.91
CA GLU A 64 0.98 1.87 -9.93
C GLU A 64 0.72 2.47 -11.32
N CYS A 65 0.40 3.76 -11.36
CA CYS A 65 0.12 4.45 -12.62
C CYS A 65 1.44 4.69 -13.40
N PRO A 66 1.56 4.25 -14.67
CA PRO A 66 2.76 4.48 -15.48
C PRO A 66 3.08 5.96 -15.68
N LEU A 67 2.03 6.79 -15.77
CA LEU A 67 2.11 8.23 -15.97
C LEU A 67 2.46 9.01 -14.69
N ASP A 68 2.63 8.35 -13.54
CA ASP A 68 3.00 9.02 -12.31
C ASP A 68 4.47 9.48 -12.35
N PRO A 69 4.76 10.79 -12.24
CA PRO A 69 6.14 11.28 -12.35
C PRO A 69 7.05 10.81 -11.20
N GLY A 70 6.52 10.37 -10.07
CA GLY A 70 7.31 10.08 -8.87
C GLY A 70 7.97 11.33 -8.27
N GLY A 71 8.95 11.16 -7.38
CA GLY A 71 9.71 12.26 -6.80
C GLY A 71 9.10 12.90 -5.54
N TYR A 72 8.09 12.28 -4.95
CA TYR A 72 7.45 12.74 -3.71
C TYR A 72 7.31 11.59 -2.70
N PHE A 73 7.00 11.96 -1.46
CA PHE A 73 6.82 11.02 -0.35
C PHE A 73 5.34 10.80 -0.09
N VAL A 74 4.94 9.53 0.13
CA VAL A 74 3.58 9.20 0.57
C VAL A 74 3.62 9.04 2.08
N ILE A 75 3.12 10.03 2.82
CA ILE A 75 3.07 10.00 4.29
C ILE A 75 1.63 9.79 4.74
N LYS A 76 1.40 8.71 5.51
CA LYS A 76 0.12 8.35 6.13
C LYS A 76 -1.08 8.43 5.17
N GLY A 77 -0.93 7.85 3.97
CA GLY A 77 -1.94 7.80 2.91
C GLY A 77 -2.73 9.11 2.79
N THR A 78 -2.20 10.09 2.06
CA THR A 78 -2.94 11.36 1.86
C THR A 78 -4.22 11.09 1.08
N GLU A 79 -5.35 11.07 1.78
CA GLU A 79 -6.67 11.12 1.16
C GLU A 79 -6.79 12.39 0.32
N LYS A 80 -7.27 12.23 -0.92
CA LYS A 80 -7.53 13.37 -1.81
C LYS A 80 -8.72 14.14 -1.26
N ILE A 81 -8.55 15.45 -1.06
CA ILE A 81 -9.65 16.35 -0.70
C ILE A 81 -10.32 16.83 -2.00
N PRO A 82 -11.63 16.62 -2.21
CA PRO A 82 -12.35 17.16 -3.36
C PRO A 82 -12.24 18.69 -3.41
N ILE A 83 -11.86 19.24 -4.56
CA ILE A 83 -11.61 20.68 -4.71
C ILE A 83 -12.86 21.52 -4.45
N ILE A 84 -14.04 20.98 -4.70
CA ILE A 84 -15.32 21.64 -4.43
C ILE A 84 -15.53 21.89 -2.93
N ILE A 85 -15.13 20.97 -2.06
CA ILE A 85 -15.23 21.17 -0.61
C ILE A 85 -14.32 22.34 -0.17
N VAL A 86 -13.14 22.46 -0.79
CA VAL A 86 -12.21 23.58 -0.53
C VAL A 86 -12.82 24.92 -0.98
N LEU A 87 -13.46 24.96 -2.15
CA LEU A 87 -14.16 26.15 -2.65
C LEU A 87 -15.36 26.53 -1.77
N LYS A 88 -16.14 25.54 -1.31
CA LYS A 88 -17.25 25.74 -0.35
C LYS A 88 -16.77 26.30 0.99
N ALA A 89 -15.66 25.78 1.53
CA ALA A 89 -15.06 26.28 2.77
C ALA A 89 -14.57 27.74 2.67
N MET A 90 -14.14 28.16 1.47
CA MET A 90 -13.77 29.55 1.17
C MET A 90 -14.99 30.46 0.93
N GLY A 91 -16.21 29.92 0.96
CA GLY A 91 -17.46 30.68 0.87
C GLY A 91 -18.13 30.66 -0.50
N MET A 92 -17.81 29.71 -1.39
CA MET A 92 -18.59 29.47 -2.59
C MET A 92 -19.74 28.50 -2.30
N GLU A 93 -20.94 29.01 -2.09
CA GLU A 93 -22.08 28.19 -1.63
C GLU A 93 -22.79 27.46 -2.79
N SER A 94 -22.72 28.01 -4.00
CA SER A 94 -23.39 27.44 -5.18
C SER A 94 -22.43 26.65 -6.06
N ASP A 95 -22.74 25.37 -6.29
CA ASP A 95 -22.01 24.53 -7.24
C ASP A 95 -22.10 25.07 -8.67
N GLN A 96 -23.20 25.73 -9.02
CA GLN A 96 -23.36 26.42 -10.30
C GLN A 96 -22.39 27.59 -10.43
N GLU A 97 -22.17 28.36 -9.35
CA GLU A 97 -21.19 29.45 -9.33
C GLU A 97 -19.76 28.91 -9.49
N ILE A 98 -19.45 27.79 -8.82
CA ILE A 98 -18.15 27.10 -8.94
C ILE A 98 -17.90 26.68 -10.39
N VAL A 99 -18.86 26.00 -11.02
CA VAL A 99 -18.74 25.55 -12.42
C VAL A 99 -18.61 26.74 -13.37
N GLN A 100 -19.45 27.77 -13.21
CA GLN A 100 -19.41 28.96 -14.06
C GLN A 100 -18.11 29.75 -13.92
N MET A 101 -17.47 29.71 -12.75
CA MET A 101 -16.16 30.32 -12.51
C MET A 101 -15.04 29.62 -13.30
N VAL A 102 -15.15 28.29 -13.46
CA VAL A 102 -14.21 27.51 -14.28
C VAL A 102 -14.49 27.71 -15.77
N GLY A 103 -15.76 27.68 -16.19
CA GLY A 103 -16.13 27.97 -17.57
C GLY A 103 -17.59 27.67 -17.89
N ARG A 104 -18.08 28.21 -19.01
CA ARG A 104 -19.47 28.01 -19.48
C ARG A 104 -19.66 26.82 -20.41
N ASP A 105 -18.55 26.20 -20.83
CA ASP A 105 -18.58 25.04 -21.71
C ASP A 105 -19.04 23.79 -20.91
N PRO A 106 -20.03 23.02 -21.40
CA PRO A 106 -20.48 21.78 -20.76
C PRO A 106 -19.34 20.78 -20.47
N ARG A 107 -18.24 20.84 -21.21
CA ARG A 107 -17.06 19.99 -21.00
C ARG A 107 -16.39 20.27 -19.65
N PHE A 108 -16.35 21.52 -19.18
CA PHE A 108 -15.83 21.85 -17.85
C PHE A 108 -16.71 21.26 -16.74
N SER A 109 -18.04 21.37 -16.88
CA SER A 109 -18.97 20.76 -15.92
C SER A 109 -18.82 19.24 -15.86
N ALA A 110 -18.63 18.58 -17.00
CA ALA A 110 -18.42 17.13 -17.06
C ALA A 110 -17.13 16.70 -16.35
N SER A 111 -16.04 17.47 -16.47
CA SER A 111 -14.77 17.18 -15.79
C SER A 111 -14.81 17.45 -14.28
N LEU A 112 -15.66 18.36 -13.80
CA LEU A 112 -15.83 18.63 -12.37
C LEU A 112 -16.82 17.66 -11.68
N LEU A 113 -17.66 16.96 -12.45
CA LEU A 113 -18.72 16.09 -11.94
C LEU A 113 -18.23 15.07 -10.90
N PRO A 114 -17.09 14.36 -11.07
CA PRO A 114 -16.61 13.42 -10.06
C PRO A 114 -16.27 14.08 -8.72
N SER A 115 -15.81 15.34 -8.73
CA SER A 115 -15.56 16.10 -7.50
C SER A 115 -16.84 16.63 -6.86
N MET A 116 -17.90 16.86 -7.66
CA MET A 116 -19.23 17.23 -7.16
C MET A 116 -19.88 16.04 -6.47
N GLU A 117 -19.88 14.88 -7.15
CA GLU A 117 -20.36 13.62 -6.62
C GLU A 117 -19.61 13.23 -5.33
N ALA A 118 -18.29 13.39 -5.30
CA ALA A 118 -17.50 13.15 -4.09
C ALA A 118 -17.87 14.11 -2.93
N SER A 119 -18.20 15.38 -3.23
CA SER A 119 -18.69 16.34 -2.21
C SER A 119 -20.06 15.95 -1.66
N ILE A 120 -20.92 15.36 -2.50
CA ILE A 120 -22.24 14.86 -2.10
C ILE A 120 -22.10 13.58 -1.26
N MET A 121 -21.14 12.71 -1.61
CA MET A 121 -20.90 11.42 -0.96
C MET A 121 -20.04 11.51 0.32
N ALA A 122 -19.39 12.65 0.57
CA ALA A 122 -18.42 12.84 1.65
C ALA A 122 -18.98 12.59 3.07
N THR A 123 -20.30 12.65 3.27
CA THR A 123 -20.98 12.38 4.54
C THR A 123 -21.27 10.89 4.79
N CYS A 124 -21.41 10.07 3.74
CA CYS A 124 -21.69 8.63 3.88
C CYS A 124 -20.54 7.84 4.52
N PHE A 125 -19.29 8.28 4.34
CA PHE A 125 -18.14 7.56 4.89
C PHE A 125 -17.95 7.80 6.40
N PHE A 126 -18.46 8.91 6.94
CA PHE A 126 -18.20 9.31 8.33
C PHE A 126 -19.17 8.69 9.35
N ARG A 127 -20.42 8.38 8.96
CA ARG A 127 -21.43 7.80 9.87
C ARG A 127 -21.29 6.29 10.11
N LEU A 128 -20.48 5.58 9.32
CA LEU A 128 -20.32 4.12 9.46
C LEU A 128 -19.35 3.69 10.58
N CYS A 129 -18.56 4.61 11.14
CA CYS A 129 -17.56 4.28 12.17
C CYS A 129 -17.95 4.63 13.61
N HIS A 130 -19.17 5.14 13.86
CA HIS A 130 -19.64 5.46 15.21
C HIS A 130 -21.02 4.82 15.50
N PHE A 131 -20.99 3.60 16.03
CA PHE A 131 -21.99 2.89 16.85
C PHE A 131 -23.53 3.12 16.65
N ILE A 132 -24.21 2.04 16.22
CA ILE A 132 -25.62 1.62 16.48
C ILE A 132 -26.80 2.25 15.67
N GLN A 133 -27.57 1.33 15.08
CA GLN A 133 -28.91 1.38 14.43
C GLN A 133 -28.98 1.79 12.94
N PRO A 134 -29.51 0.91 12.06
CA PRO A 134 -29.80 1.23 10.67
C PRO A 134 -31.14 1.99 10.63
N VAL A 135 -31.07 3.31 10.60
CA VAL A 135 -32.21 4.14 10.20
C VAL A 135 -31.75 4.92 8.99
N GLU A 136 -32.52 4.78 7.91
CA GLU A 136 -32.44 5.43 6.61
C GLU A 136 -31.51 6.65 6.61
N CYS A 137 -30.29 6.47 6.10
CA CYS A 137 -29.33 7.56 5.94
C CYS A 137 -29.80 8.44 4.79
N ILE A 138 -30.50 9.53 5.12
CA ILE A 138 -30.77 10.61 4.18
C ILE A 138 -29.42 11.17 3.71
N SER A 139 -29.23 11.19 2.40
CA SER A 139 -28.04 11.63 1.68
C SER A 139 -27.89 13.16 1.74
N GLU A 140 -27.53 13.72 2.89
CA GLU A 140 -27.20 15.14 2.98
C GLU A 140 -25.70 15.29 2.72
N GLY A 141 -25.34 15.78 1.53
CA GLY A 141 -23.94 16.06 1.15
C GLY A 141 -23.37 17.31 1.82
N VAL A 142 -22.07 17.59 1.61
CA VAL A 142 -21.47 18.85 2.07
C VAL A 142 -22.00 19.99 1.20
N THR A 143 -22.92 20.78 1.75
CA THR A 143 -23.61 21.87 1.05
C THR A 143 -23.24 23.23 1.61
N THR A 144 -23.05 23.33 2.92
CA THR A 144 -22.77 24.61 3.57
C THR A 144 -21.28 24.86 3.77
N ARG A 145 -20.92 26.14 3.93
CA ARG A 145 -19.55 26.55 4.26
C ARG A 145 -19.08 25.93 5.59
N GLN A 146 -19.96 25.84 6.58
CA GLN A 146 -19.61 25.31 7.89
C GLN A 146 -19.35 23.80 7.83
N GLU A 147 -20.20 23.03 7.15
CA GLU A 147 -19.98 21.59 6.91
C GLU A 147 -18.66 21.33 6.17
N ALA A 148 -18.32 22.17 5.20
CA ALA A 148 -17.06 22.07 4.47
C ALA A 148 -15.86 22.34 5.38
N LEU A 149 -15.95 23.34 6.27
CA LEU A 149 -14.91 23.61 7.27
C LEU A 149 -14.77 22.47 8.28
N ASP A 150 -15.89 21.91 8.76
CA ASP A 150 -15.88 20.79 9.70
C ASP A 150 -15.30 19.51 9.07
N TYR A 151 -15.62 19.25 7.79
CA TYR A 151 -15.00 18.17 7.01
C TYR A 151 -13.48 18.36 6.91
N LEU A 152 -13.02 19.58 6.60
CA LEU A 152 -11.59 19.88 6.52
C LEU A 152 -10.92 19.78 7.89
N GLU A 153 -11.54 20.27 8.96
CA GLU A 153 -11.00 20.20 10.32
C GLU A 153 -10.84 18.74 10.78
N ALA A 154 -11.80 17.87 10.43
CA ALA A 154 -11.72 16.43 10.69
C ALA A 154 -10.59 15.73 9.92
N LYS A 155 -10.27 16.21 8.71
CA LYS A 155 -9.13 15.72 7.91
C LYS A 155 -7.78 16.32 8.35
N VAL A 156 -7.78 17.47 9.03
CA VAL A 156 -6.59 18.10 9.59
C VAL A 156 -6.17 17.38 10.88
N LYS A 157 -5.31 16.36 10.72
CA LYS A 157 -4.75 15.58 11.84
C LYS A 157 -4.16 16.52 12.91
N LYS A 158 -4.38 16.21 14.19
CA LYS A 158 -3.65 16.85 15.32
C LYS A 158 -2.16 16.55 15.15
N SER A 159 -1.38 17.49 14.62
CA SER A 159 0.08 17.39 14.65
C SER A 159 0.55 17.28 16.10
N SER A 160 1.33 16.24 16.41
CA SER A 160 2.03 16.07 17.70
C SER A 160 3.25 16.98 17.82
N TYR A 161 3.64 17.66 16.74
CA TYR A 161 4.71 18.65 16.72
C TYR A 161 4.09 20.05 16.68
N GLY A 162 4.34 20.82 17.73
CA GLY A 162 3.96 22.23 17.80
C GLY A 162 4.74 23.06 16.77
N PRO A 163 4.17 24.17 16.30
CA PRO A 163 4.88 25.05 15.36
C PRO A 163 6.14 25.66 16.02
N PRO A 164 7.19 25.99 15.24
CA PRO A 164 8.40 26.64 15.74
C PRO A 164 8.10 27.98 16.43
N GLU A 165 8.88 28.33 17.46
CA GLU A 165 8.61 29.44 18.42
C GLU A 165 8.25 30.79 17.77
N LYS A 166 8.85 31.15 16.62
CA LYS A 166 8.55 32.41 15.92
C LYS A 166 7.18 32.43 15.23
N VAL A 167 6.65 31.26 14.88
CA VAL A 167 5.29 31.09 14.32
C VAL A 167 4.26 31.00 15.44
N PHE A 168 4.65 30.54 16.64
CA PHE A 168 3.78 30.33 17.80
C PHE A 168 2.95 31.56 18.16
N ILE A 169 3.52 32.77 18.16
CA ILE A 169 2.81 34.01 18.57
C ILE A 169 1.67 34.36 17.60
N LEU A 170 1.91 34.25 16.29
CA LEU A 170 0.88 34.47 15.26
C LEU A 170 -0.14 33.31 15.25
N TYR A 171 0.35 32.09 15.48
CA TYR A 171 -0.46 30.87 15.53
C TYR A 171 -1.42 30.87 16.72
N SER A 172 -1.00 31.31 17.91
CA SER A 172 -1.85 31.36 19.10
C SER A 172 -2.94 32.44 19.00
N ALA A 173 -2.66 33.59 18.37
CA ALA A 173 -3.64 34.66 18.19
C ALA A 173 -4.73 34.30 17.17
N ILE A 174 -4.40 33.55 16.12
CA ILE A 174 -5.34 33.17 15.05
C ILE A 174 -6.10 31.87 15.39
N LYS A 175 -5.44 30.91 16.04
CA LYS A 175 -6.03 29.61 16.42
C LYS A 175 -7.15 29.75 17.44
N LEU A 176 -7.21 30.86 18.17
CA LEU A 176 -8.24 31.13 19.19
C LEU A 176 -9.58 31.61 18.62
N LEU A 177 -9.65 32.01 17.34
CA LEU A 177 -10.85 32.65 16.77
C LEU A 177 -11.58 31.77 15.73
N ASP A 178 -10.90 31.03 14.83
CA ASP A 178 -11.57 30.45 13.63
C ASP A 178 -11.18 28.99 13.22
N GLY A 179 -10.44 28.22 14.04
CA GLY A 179 -10.06 26.81 13.73
C GLY A 179 -8.84 26.62 12.80
N LYS A 180 -8.31 25.40 12.68
CA LYS A 180 -7.04 25.11 11.96
C LYS A 180 -7.20 25.12 10.45
N ALA A 181 -8.31 24.61 9.93
CA ALA A 181 -8.59 24.56 8.51
C ALA A 181 -8.64 25.97 7.91
N LEU A 182 -9.26 26.93 8.60
CA LEU A 182 -9.31 28.32 8.15
C LEU A 182 -7.91 28.96 8.11
N TYR A 183 -7.06 28.67 9.10
CA TYR A 183 -5.66 29.11 9.08
C TYR A 183 -4.90 28.56 7.87
N ILE A 184 -5.07 27.28 7.54
CA ILE A 184 -4.43 26.66 6.36
C ILE A 184 -4.91 27.34 5.09
N LEU A 185 -6.23 27.52 4.93
CA LEU A 185 -6.82 28.20 3.77
C LEU A 185 -6.34 29.65 3.64
N ARG A 186 -6.09 30.33 4.77
CA ARG A 186 -5.66 31.73 4.79
C ARG A 186 -4.16 31.90 4.55
N ALA A 187 -3.32 31.15 5.25
CA ALA A 187 -1.88 31.39 5.32
C ALA A 187 -1.04 30.44 4.43
N LEU A 188 -1.54 29.24 4.12
CA LEU A 188 -0.75 28.21 3.41
C LEU A 188 -1.29 27.94 2.01
N PHE A 189 -2.60 27.83 1.83
CA PHE A 189 -3.22 27.58 0.54
C PHE A 189 -3.15 28.84 -0.33
N LEU A 190 -2.43 28.78 -1.46
CA LEU A 190 -2.12 29.94 -2.31
C LEU A 190 -1.59 31.14 -1.49
N ALA A 191 -0.49 30.92 -0.76
CA ALA A 191 0.09 31.91 0.17
C ALA A 191 0.43 33.26 -0.47
N HIS A 192 0.65 33.29 -1.79
CA HIS A 192 0.91 34.53 -2.55
C HIS A 192 -0.33 35.39 -2.79
N VAL A 193 -1.55 34.86 -2.59
CA VAL A 193 -2.81 35.60 -2.69
C VAL A 193 -3.24 36.01 -1.28
N PRO A 194 -3.15 37.29 -0.90
CA PRO A 194 -3.52 37.73 0.44
C PRO A 194 -5.04 37.66 0.67
N VAL A 195 -5.45 37.27 1.87
CA VAL A 195 -6.86 37.37 2.32
C VAL A 195 -6.98 38.62 3.18
N ARG A 196 -7.81 39.57 2.76
CA ARG A 196 -8.16 40.77 3.54
C ARG A 196 -9.57 40.61 4.07
N ASP A 197 -9.80 40.97 5.33
CA ASP A 197 -11.13 40.97 5.96
C ASP A 197 -11.88 39.63 5.85
N ASN A 198 -11.15 38.50 5.97
CA ASN A 198 -11.68 37.14 5.79
C ASN A 198 -12.40 36.91 4.44
N ASN A 199 -12.06 37.70 3.41
CA ASN A 199 -12.58 37.57 2.05
C ASN A 199 -11.68 36.68 1.19
N TYR A 200 -12.12 35.44 0.94
CA TYR A 200 -11.38 34.44 0.16
C TYR A 200 -11.67 34.52 -1.35
N ARG A 201 -12.49 35.47 -1.81
CA ARG A 201 -12.97 35.52 -3.20
C ARG A 201 -11.86 35.59 -4.23
N GLN A 202 -10.77 36.31 -3.94
CA GLN A 202 -9.59 36.37 -4.81
C GLN A 202 -8.89 34.99 -4.92
N LYS A 203 -8.81 34.23 -3.82
CA LYS A 203 -8.29 32.86 -3.85
C LYS A 203 -9.19 31.94 -4.66
N CYS A 204 -10.50 32.04 -4.50
CA CYS A 204 -11.46 31.27 -5.29
C CYS A 204 -11.28 31.53 -6.80
N PHE A 205 -11.18 32.80 -7.23
CA PHE A 205 -10.93 33.12 -8.64
C PHE A 205 -9.61 32.53 -9.15
N TYR A 206 -8.54 32.60 -8.34
CA TYR A 206 -7.25 32.04 -8.73
C TYR A 206 -7.33 30.51 -8.89
N VAL A 207 -7.99 29.82 -7.96
CA VAL A 207 -8.28 28.37 -8.08
C VAL A 207 -9.13 28.08 -9.32
N GLY A 208 -10.15 28.88 -9.59
CA GLY A 208 -11.00 28.73 -10.77
C GLY A 208 -10.22 28.84 -12.08
N VAL A 209 -9.30 29.81 -12.19
CA VAL A 209 -8.41 29.96 -13.35
C VAL A 209 -7.43 28.79 -13.46
N MET A 210 -6.87 28.31 -12.35
CA MET A 210 -6.01 27.12 -12.34
C MET A 210 -6.76 25.88 -12.84
N LEU A 211 -7.97 25.64 -12.31
CA LEU A 211 -8.83 24.53 -12.72
C LEU A 211 -9.18 24.61 -14.20
N ARG A 212 -9.52 25.81 -14.68
CA ARG A 212 -9.82 26.04 -16.09
C ARG A 212 -8.64 25.67 -16.98
N ARG A 213 -7.45 26.20 -16.70
CA ARG A 213 -6.23 25.91 -17.49
C ARG A 213 -5.88 24.43 -17.45
N MET A 214 -6.05 23.77 -16.30
CA MET A 214 -5.83 22.32 -16.19
C MET A 214 -6.79 21.53 -17.09
N ILE A 215 -8.08 21.87 -17.09
CA ILE A 215 -9.08 21.16 -17.91
C ILE A 215 -8.91 21.49 -19.40
N GLU A 216 -8.60 22.74 -19.75
CA GLU A 216 -8.27 23.12 -21.12
C GLU A 216 -7.07 22.34 -21.65
N ALA A 217 -6.02 22.17 -20.85
CA ALA A 217 -4.87 21.33 -21.19
C ALA A 217 -5.20 19.83 -21.30
N MET A 218 -6.20 19.33 -20.56
CA MET A 218 -6.68 17.95 -20.70
C MET A 218 -7.50 17.74 -21.98
N LEU A 219 -8.29 18.74 -22.37
CA LEU A 219 -9.17 18.69 -23.54
C LEU A 219 -8.45 19.05 -24.84
N ASN A 220 -7.43 19.89 -24.78
CA ASN A 220 -6.65 20.34 -25.92
C ASN A 220 -5.15 20.26 -25.63
N LYS A 221 -4.45 19.43 -26.39
CA LYS A 221 -3.00 19.22 -26.26
C LYS A 221 -2.18 20.46 -26.62
N ASP A 222 -2.73 21.35 -27.47
CA ASP A 222 -2.08 22.59 -27.90
C ASP A 222 -2.22 23.73 -26.86
N ALA A 223 -3.12 23.56 -25.88
CA ALA A 223 -3.30 24.50 -24.77
C ALA A 223 -2.36 24.20 -23.58
N MET A 224 -1.49 23.20 -23.71
CA MET A 224 -0.46 22.93 -22.71
C MET A 224 0.59 24.03 -22.77
N ASP A 225 0.80 24.73 -21.65
CA ASP A 225 1.94 25.63 -21.51
C ASP A 225 3.24 24.87 -21.76
N ASP A 226 4.21 25.51 -22.43
CA ASP A 226 5.54 24.95 -22.62
C ASP A 226 6.17 24.64 -21.25
N LYS A 227 6.15 23.35 -20.90
CA LYS A 227 6.66 22.83 -19.64
C LYS A 227 8.14 23.14 -19.48
N ASP A 228 8.87 23.39 -20.57
CA ASP A 228 10.31 23.65 -20.58
C ASP A 228 10.68 25.13 -20.68
N TYR A 229 9.68 26.02 -20.76
CA TYR A 229 9.92 27.46 -20.68
C TYR A 229 10.49 27.87 -19.31
N VAL A 230 11.80 28.12 -19.30
CA VAL A 230 12.59 28.43 -18.09
C VAL A 230 12.04 29.64 -17.33
N GLY A 231 11.45 30.62 -18.03
CA GLY A 231 10.91 31.83 -17.42
C GLY A 231 9.70 31.61 -16.50
N ASN A 232 9.02 30.47 -16.60
CA ASN A 232 7.88 30.12 -15.73
C ASN A 232 8.30 29.28 -14.51
N LYS A 233 9.57 28.87 -14.42
CA LYS A 233 10.08 27.99 -13.36
C LYS A 233 10.80 28.80 -12.28
N ARG A 234 10.32 28.71 -11.03
CA ARG A 234 11.20 28.98 -9.87
C ARG A 234 12.14 27.77 -9.75
N LEU A 235 13.41 27.97 -10.07
CA LEU A 235 14.44 26.94 -9.96
C LEU A 235 14.99 26.94 -8.53
N GLU A 236 14.51 26.02 -7.72
CA GLU A 236 15.22 25.59 -6.51
C GLU A 236 15.96 24.29 -6.84
N LEU A 237 17.21 24.17 -6.38
CA LEU A 237 18.00 22.97 -6.62
C LEU A 237 17.36 21.79 -5.90
N SER A 238 17.11 20.71 -6.64
CA SER A 238 16.51 19.48 -6.11
C SER A 238 17.27 18.94 -4.89
N GLY A 239 18.59 19.08 -4.87
CA GLY A 239 19.43 18.70 -3.73
C GLY A 239 19.10 19.47 -2.45
N GLN A 240 18.81 20.77 -2.53
CA GLN A 240 18.53 21.60 -1.37
C GLN A 240 17.17 21.26 -0.75
N LEU A 241 16.15 21.09 -1.60
CA LEU A 241 14.81 20.67 -1.18
C LEU A 241 14.80 19.26 -0.56
N ILE A 242 15.54 18.33 -1.17
CA ILE A 242 15.70 16.96 -0.65
C ILE A 242 16.46 16.97 0.68
N SER A 243 17.49 17.79 0.82
CA SER A 243 18.27 17.91 2.06
C SER A 243 17.41 18.41 3.21
N LEU A 244 16.64 19.47 3.00
CA LEU A 244 15.73 20.02 4.02
C LEU A 244 14.68 18.98 4.46
N LEU A 245 14.09 18.28 3.49
CA LEU A 245 13.09 17.27 3.78
C LEU A 245 13.68 16.04 4.49
N PHE A 246 14.88 15.61 4.10
CA PHE A 246 15.60 14.53 4.77
C PHE A 246 15.93 14.92 6.22
N GLU A 247 16.42 16.14 6.43
CA GLU A 247 16.78 16.65 7.75
C GLU A 247 15.59 16.62 8.72
N ASP A 248 14.43 17.11 8.29
CA ASP A 248 13.20 17.11 9.10
C ASP A 248 12.73 15.69 9.44
N LEU A 249 12.76 14.77 8.46
CA LEU A 249 12.38 13.37 8.66
C LEU A 249 13.35 12.64 9.59
N PHE A 250 14.65 12.89 9.45
CA PHE A 250 15.69 12.27 10.27
C PHE A 250 15.61 12.74 11.73
N LYS A 251 15.39 14.03 11.98
CA LYS A 251 15.16 14.57 13.33
C LYS A 251 13.91 13.99 13.98
N THR A 252 12.84 13.85 13.21
CA THR A 252 11.59 13.25 13.68
C THR A 252 11.81 11.80 14.10
N MET A 253 12.47 10.99 13.26
CA MET A 253 12.81 9.59 13.55
C MET A 253 13.66 9.47 14.82
N THR A 254 14.70 10.30 14.94
CA THR A 254 15.59 10.31 16.12
C THR A 254 14.81 10.63 17.40
N THR A 255 13.92 11.63 17.33
CA THR A 255 13.07 12.02 18.47
C THR A 255 12.10 10.90 18.87
N GLU A 256 11.52 10.20 17.90
CA GLU A 256 10.64 9.06 18.15
C GLU A 256 11.39 7.87 18.76
N ALA A 257 12.59 7.57 18.26
CA ALA A 257 13.45 6.54 18.83
C ALA A 257 13.82 6.85 20.29
N ILE A 258 14.24 8.07 20.58
CA ILE A 258 14.53 8.52 21.96
C ILE A 258 13.31 8.38 22.86
N LYS A 259 12.13 8.84 22.42
CA LYS A 259 10.88 8.70 23.19
C LYS A 259 10.53 7.25 23.49
N LYS A 260 10.70 6.33 22.53
CA LYS A 260 10.46 4.90 22.75
C LYS A 260 11.42 4.33 23.79
N VAL A 261 12.70 4.69 23.71
CA VAL A 261 13.73 4.27 24.66
C VAL A 261 13.42 4.80 26.06
N ASP A 262 13.17 6.11 26.20
CA ASP A 262 12.85 6.73 27.48
C ASP A 262 11.57 6.15 28.10
N GLY A 263 10.54 5.90 27.29
CA GLY A 263 9.28 5.29 27.74
C GLY A 263 9.46 3.87 28.27
N ILE A 264 10.41 3.10 27.74
CA ILE A 264 10.75 1.77 28.23
C ILE A 264 11.60 1.86 29.50
N LEU A 265 12.57 2.78 29.56
CA LEU A 265 13.46 2.95 30.71
C LEU A 265 12.75 3.53 31.95
N GLN A 266 11.68 4.30 31.77
CA GLN A 266 10.90 4.87 32.88
C GLN A 266 9.98 3.85 33.59
N LYS A 267 9.77 2.65 33.02
CA LYS A 267 8.91 1.64 33.66
C LYS A 267 9.59 1.04 34.92
N PRO A 268 8.87 0.91 36.04
CA PRO A 268 9.44 0.52 37.34
C PRO A 268 9.97 -0.92 37.38
N THR A 269 9.54 -1.78 36.47
CA THR A 269 9.99 -3.17 36.32
C THR A 269 11.35 -3.25 35.62
N ARG A 270 12.41 -2.83 36.34
CA ARG A 270 13.82 -2.84 35.88
C ARG A 270 14.43 -4.24 35.64
N ALA A 271 13.67 -5.31 35.85
CA ALA A 271 14.16 -6.70 35.76
C ALA A 271 14.07 -7.33 34.36
N SER A 272 13.32 -6.74 33.42
CA SER A 272 13.29 -7.27 32.05
C SER A 272 14.48 -6.75 31.25
N ARG A 273 15.29 -7.67 30.72
CA ARG A 273 16.37 -7.38 29.77
C ARG A 273 15.81 -6.48 28.64
N PHE A 274 16.37 -5.28 28.51
CA PHE A 274 16.02 -4.34 27.45
C PHE A 274 16.37 -4.99 26.10
N ASP A 275 15.36 -5.23 25.26
CA ASP A 275 15.55 -5.80 23.94
C ASP A 275 14.87 -4.95 22.87
N PHE A 276 15.68 -4.28 22.07
CA PHE A 276 15.27 -3.45 20.93
C PHE A 276 14.60 -4.26 19.81
N SER A 277 14.78 -5.59 19.77
CA SER A 277 14.32 -6.45 18.67
C SER A 277 12.91 -7.01 18.85
N GLN A 278 12.10 -6.49 19.77
CA GLN A 278 10.74 -6.97 19.96
C GLN A 278 9.81 -6.41 18.88
N ILE A 279 9.05 -7.30 18.24
CA ILE A 279 8.07 -6.99 17.18
C ILE A 279 6.83 -6.25 17.72
N LEU A 280 6.77 -6.04 19.03
CA LEU A 280 5.57 -5.60 19.73
C LEU A 280 5.40 -4.08 19.65
N ASP A 281 4.18 -3.65 19.36
CA ASP A 281 3.73 -2.27 19.50
C ASP A 281 3.55 -1.86 20.97
N ASP A 282 3.19 -0.59 21.19
CA ASP A 282 2.98 0.00 22.52
C ASP A 282 1.92 -0.75 23.36
N ASP A 283 1.00 -1.46 22.70
CA ASP A 283 -0.05 -2.30 23.30
C ASP A 283 0.42 -3.74 23.62
N GLY A 284 1.64 -4.10 23.27
CA GLY A 284 2.20 -5.44 23.49
C GLY A 284 1.76 -6.50 22.46
N ILE A 285 1.31 -6.06 21.28
CA ILE A 285 0.83 -6.89 20.16
C ILE A 285 1.76 -6.70 18.97
N ALA A 286 2.07 -7.76 18.21
CA ALA A 286 2.91 -7.64 17.02
C ALA A 286 2.18 -6.91 15.87
N SER A 287 2.83 -5.94 15.21
CA SER A 287 2.20 -5.15 14.15
C SER A 287 2.09 -5.89 12.81
N PRO A 288 1.05 -5.61 12.00
CA PRO A 288 1.02 -6.02 10.59
C PRO A 288 2.22 -5.46 9.80
N GLY A 289 2.86 -6.33 9.01
CA GLY A 289 4.01 -6.00 8.17
C GLY A 289 5.37 -6.37 8.77
N GLU A 290 5.41 -6.74 10.05
CA GLU A 290 6.66 -7.12 10.72
C GLU A 290 7.08 -8.56 10.40
N ILE A 291 8.40 -8.77 10.33
CA ILE A 291 8.99 -10.09 10.10
C ILE A 291 8.99 -10.83 11.43
N ILE A 292 8.38 -12.01 11.47
CA ILE A 292 8.28 -12.86 12.65
C ILE A 292 9.13 -14.10 12.49
N ARG A 293 9.97 -14.40 13.48
CA ARG A 293 10.89 -15.54 13.50
C ARG A 293 10.47 -16.54 14.57
N PRO A 294 10.92 -17.80 14.46
CA PRO A 294 10.71 -18.79 15.52
C PRO A 294 11.23 -18.26 16.85
N ASN A 295 10.45 -18.48 17.91
CA ASN A 295 10.68 -18.02 19.28
C ASN A 295 10.54 -16.51 19.51
N ASP A 296 10.08 -15.73 18.53
CA ASP A 296 9.73 -14.33 18.78
C ASP A 296 8.44 -14.23 19.60
N VAL A 297 8.40 -13.24 20.50
CA VAL A 297 7.20 -12.88 21.25
C VAL A 297 6.31 -12.05 20.34
N TYR A 298 5.12 -12.55 20.05
CA TYR A 298 4.13 -11.84 19.22
C TYR A 298 2.95 -11.31 20.04
N ILE A 299 2.75 -11.81 21.27
CA ILE A 299 1.82 -11.24 22.25
C ILE A 299 2.49 -11.23 23.62
N ASN A 300 2.59 -10.06 24.23
CA ASN A 300 3.02 -9.89 25.61
C ASN A 300 1.82 -9.97 26.57
N LYS A 301 1.31 -11.18 26.77
CA LYS A 301 0.19 -11.45 27.67
C LYS A 301 0.65 -11.58 29.12
N GLN A 302 -0.19 -11.13 30.05
CA GLN A 302 0.00 -11.25 31.49
C GLN A 302 -1.23 -11.90 32.13
N VAL A 303 -1.03 -12.61 33.24
CA VAL A 303 -2.09 -13.31 33.96
C VAL A 303 -2.03 -12.91 35.44
N PRO A 304 -3.14 -12.56 36.09
CA PRO A 304 -3.15 -12.25 37.52
C PRO A 304 -2.67 -13.46 38.33
N VAL A 305 -1.86 -13.21 39.36
CA VAL A 305 -1.31 -14.26 40.24
C VAL A 305 -2.42 -14.85 41.12
N ASP A 306 -3.29 -14.01 41.66
CA ASP A 306 -4.42 -14.44 42.48
C ASP A 306 -5.70 -14.52 41.65
N THR A 307 -6.18 -15.74 41.43
CA THR A 307 -7.39 -16.03 40.64
C THR A 307 -8.54 -16.60 41.49
N ARG A 308 -8.37 -16.67 42.82
CA ARG A 308 -9.25 -17.42 43.74
C ARG A 308 -9.84 -16.64 44.91
N ASN A 309 -9.31 -15.47 45.27
CA ASN A 309 -9.79 -14.71 46.43
C ASN A 309 -10.95 -13.78 46.03
N ASN A 310 -12.08 -13.85 46.75
CA ASN A 310 -13.17 -12.88 46.62
C ASN A 310 -12.70 -11.52 47.17
N ILE A 311 -12.66 -10.51 46.30
CA ILE A 311 -12.09 -9.19 46.57
C ILE A 311 -13.07 -8.37 47.45
N THR A 312 -12.80 -8.24 48.74
CA THR A 312 -13.61 -7.43 49.70
C THR A 312 -12.99 -6.09 50.10
N SER A 313 -11.84 -5.71 49.55
CA SER A 313 -11.25 -4.37 49.80
C SER A 313 -10.45 -3.90 48.59
N GLN A 314 -10.44 -2.58 48.37
CA GLN A 314 -9.65 -1.90 47.33
C GLN A 314 -8.15 -2.21 47.53
N GLN A 315 -7.66 -3.28 46.91
CA GLN A 315 -6.25 -3.60 46.87
C GLN A 315 -5.57 -2.86 45.73
N SER A 316 -4.31 -2.47 45.97
CA SER A 316 -3.35 -2.05 44.96
C SER A 316 -3.28 -3.05 43.81
N ASP A 317 -3.05 -2.53 42.61
CA ASP A 317 -2.87 -3.24 41.34
C ASP A 317 -2.39 -4.68 41.53
N SER A 318 -3.25 -5.65 41.24
CA SER A 318 -3.02 -7.07 41.52
C SER A 318 -1.69 -7.51 40.88
N GLN A 319 -0.86 -8.28 41.58
CA GLN A 319 0.39 -8.75 40.99
C GLN A 319 0.09 -9.64 39.77
N TYR A 320 0.66 -9.29 38.62
CA TYR A 320 0.55 -10.05 37.37
C TYR A 320 1.83 -10.83 37.10
N ARG A 321 1.69 -12.07 36.63
CA ARG A 321 2.81 -12.87 36.10
C ARG A 321 2.84 -12.84 34.57
N PRO A 322 4.03 -12.84 33.96
CA PRO A 322 4.16 -12.86 32.50
C PRO A 322 3.69 -14.22 31.95
N ALA A 323 2.89 -14.18 30.88
CA ALA A 323 2.37 -15.34 30.17
C ALA A 323 2.46 -15.11 28.65
N ARG A 324 3.66 -14.74 28.19
CA ARG A 324 3.95 -14.37 26.80
C ARG A 324 3.72 -15.54 25.86
N GLU A 325 3.22 -15.24 24.66
CA GLU A 325 3.05 -16.23 23.60
C GLU A 325 4.19 -16.10 22.58
N TYR A 326 4.78 -17.26 22.26
CA TYR A 326 5.92 -17.36 21.36
C TYR A 326 5.52 -17.99 20.03
N PHE A 327 6.08 -17.46 18.95
CA PHE A 327 5.82 -17.97 17.62
C PHE A 327 6.61 -19.26 17.38
N LYS A 328 5.93 -20.34 16.99
CA LYS A 328 6.53 -21.67 16.76
C LYS A 328 6.80 -21.99 15.29
N GLY A 329 6.72 -21.01 14.39
CA GLY A 329 6.78 -21.24 12.94
C GLY A 329 8.06 -21.97 12.47
N PRO A 330 8.09 -22.45 11.22
CA PRO A 330 9.23 -23.17 10.67
C PRO A 330 10.53 -22.36 10.74
N GLU A 331 11.64 -23.05 11.00
CA GLU A 331 12.97 -22.44 11.08
C GLU A 331 13.53 -22.10 9.70
N GLY A 332 14.26 -20.98 9.60
CA GLY A 332 14.94 -20.53 8.38
C GLY A 332 14.06 -19.83 7.34
N GLU A 333 12.73 -19.92 7.46
CA GLU A 333 11.80 -19.30 6.50
C GLU A 333 11.33 -17.91 6.98
N THR A 334 11.37 -16.93 6.06
CA THR A 334 10.89 -15.58 6.37
C THR A 334 9.36 -15.54 6.40
N GLN A 335 8.81 -15.22 7.56
CA GLN A 335 7.37 -15.13 7.79
C GLN A 335 7.00 -13.71 8.18
N VAL A 336 5.82 -13.26 7.77
CA VAL A 336 5.39 -11.87 7.97
C VAL A 336 4.00 -11.87 8.58
N VAL A 337 3.77 -11.03 9.58
CA VAL A 337 2.44 -10.76 10.11
C VAL A 337 1.63 -10.05 9.02
N ASP A 338 0.65 -10.72 8.42
CA ASP A 338 -0.19 -10.13 7.36
C ASP A 338 -1.25 -9.23 7.96
N ARG A 339 -1.99 -9.77 8.95
CA ARG A 339 -3.09 -9.06 9.61
C ARG A 339 -3.22 -9.49 11.07
N VAL A 340 -3.63 -8.54 11.90
CA VAL A 340 -4.01 -8.77 13.29
C VAL A 340 -5.45 -8.32 13.44
N ALA A 341 -6.32 -9.24 13.88
CA ALA A 341 -7.73 -8.96 14.15
C ALA A 341 -8.00 -9.04 15.65
N LEU A 342 -8.52 -7.95 16.20
CA LEU A 342 -9.03 -7.89 17.56
C LEU A 342 -10.54 -8.11 17.51
N CYS A 343 -11.04 -9.13 18.19
CA CYS A 343 -12.46 -9.41 18.28
C CYS A 343 -12.85 -9.77 19.71
N SER A 344 -14.12 -9.60 20.05
CA SER A 344 -14.67 -10.10 21.31
C SER A 344 -15.48 -11.36 21.02
N ASP A 345 -15.28 -12.40 21.83
CA ASP A 345 -16.14 -13.59 21.79
C ASP A 345 -17.54 -13.27 22.34
N LYS A 346 -18.50 -14.19 22.16
CA LYS A 346 -19.88 -14.10 22.67
C LYS A 346 -19.94 -13.82 24.18
N ASN A 347 -18.91 -14.23 24.91
CA ASN A 347 -18.79 -14.05 26.36
C ASN A 347 -18.10 -12.72 26.75
N GLY A 348 -17.83 -11.83 25.80
CA GLY A 348 -17.15 -10.55 26.05
C GLY A 348 -15.63 -10.65 26.24
N ASN A 349 -15.05 -11.84 26.09
CA ASN A 349 -13.60 -12.05 26.19
C ASN A 349 -12.87 -11.51 24.95
N LEU A 350 -11.78 -10.77 25.15
CA LEU A 350 -10.92 -10.30 24.07
C LEU A 350 -10.19 -11.49 23.42
N CYS A 351 -10.31 -11.60 22.10
CA CYS A 351 -9.66 -12.57 21.24
C CYS A 351 -8.79 -11.82 20.22
N ILE A 352 -7.53 -12.25 20.11
CA ILE A 352 -6.55 -11.67 19.19
C ILE A 352 -6.18 -12.75 18.19
N LYS A 353 -6.51 -12.54 16.92
CA LYS A 353 -6.24 -13.49 15.83
C LYS A 353 -5.18 -12.93 14.90
N TYR A 354 -4.08 -13.66 14.77
CA TYR A 354 -3.00 -13.36 13.85
C TYR A 354 -3.16 -14.16 12.56
N ILE A 355 -3.02 -13.48 11.42
CA ILE A 355 -2.84 -14.09 10.11
C ILE A 355 -1.39 -13.83 9.72
N ILE A 356 -0.63 -14.91 9.58
CA ILE A 356 0.79 -14.86 9.23
C ILE A 356 0.91 -15.45 7.82
N ARG A 357 1.57 -14.71 6.94
CA ARG A 357 1.83 -15.15 5.57
C ARG A 357 3.24 -15.70 5.46
N HIS A 358 3.36 -16.74 4.66
CA HIS A 358 4.61 -17.36 4.30
C HIS A 358 4.66 -17.55 2.78
N THR A 359 5.77 -17.14 2.15
CA THR A 359 5.98 -17.27 0.71
C THR A 359 6.83 -18.50 0.42
N ARG A 360 6.21 -19.54 -0.14
CA ARG A 360 6.89 -20.76 -0.57
C ARG A 360 7.20 -20.71 -2.05
N ARG A 361 8.46 -20.91 -2.41
CA ARG A 361 8.86 -21.14 -3.79
C ARG A 361 8.67 -22.63 -4.12
N PRO A 362 8.35 -23.00 -5.37
CA PRO A 362 8.35 -24.40 -5.79
C PRO A 362 9.70 -25.06 -5.50
N GLU A 363 9.65 -26.17 -4.79
CA GLU A 363 10.83 -26.93 -4.38
C GLU A 363 10.79 -28.37 -4.91
N LEU A 364 11.93 -29.05 -4.83
CA LEU A 364 12.02 -30.47 -5.15
C LEU A 364 11.08 -31.27 -4.24
N GLY A 365 10.30 -32.16 -4.82
CA GLY A 365 9.27 -32.89 -4.07
C GLY A 365 7.87 -32.27 -4.12
N ASP A 366 7.72 -31.04 -4.60
CA ASP A 366 6.40 -30.43 -4.77
C ASP A 366 5.57 -31.16 -5.83
N LYS A 367 4.27 -31.24 -5.58
CA LYS A 367 3.31 -31.98 -6.42
C LYS A 367 2.60 -31.05 -7.39
N PHE A 368 2.71 -31.38 -8.67
CA PHE A 368 2.01 -30.70 -9.76
C PHE A 368 1.02 -31.64 -10.44
N SER A 369 -0.06 -31.10 -10.99
CA SER A 369 -1.05 -31.88 -11.75
C SER A 369 -1.55 -31.10 -12.96
N SER A 370 -1.69 -31.78 -14.10
CA SER A 370 -2.49 -31.24 -15.19
C SER A 370 -3.99 -31.44 -14.92
N ARG A 371 -4.84 -30.77 -15.72
CA ARG A 371 -6.31 -30.90 -15.67
C ARG A 371 -6.81 -32.31 -16.03
N HIS A 372 -5.99 -33.07 -16.75
CA HIS A 372 -6.28 -34.45 -17.18
C HIS A 372 -5.78 -35.52 -16.20
N GLY A 373 -5.67 -35.20 -14.91
CA GLY A 373 -5.31 -36.16 -13.86
C GLY A 373 -3.85 -36.63 -13.89
N GLN A 374 -2.99 -35.99 -14.69
CA GLN A 374 -1.57 -36.31 -14.76
C GLN A 374 -0.83 -35.61 -13.62
N LYS A 375 -0.75 -36.30 -12.48
CA LYS A 375 -0.02 -35.87 -11.29
C LYS A 375 1.45 -36.29 -11.38
N GLY A 376 2.34 -35.40 -10.98
CA GLY A 376 3.79 -35.61 -10.93
C GLY A 376 4.41 -34.86 -9.77
N VAL A 377 5.66 -35.23 -9.45
CA VAL A 377 6.48 -34.57 -8.43
C VAL A 377 7.61 -33.84 -9.16
N CYS A 378 7.98 -32.64 -8.70
CA CYS A 378 9.15 -31.94 -9.21
C CYS A 378 10.41 -32.74 -8.88
N GLY A 379 11.04 -33.34 -9.91
CA GLY A 379 12.24 -34.18 -9.75
C GLY A 379 13.54 -33.38 -9.77
N THR A 380 13.62 -32.34 -10.59
CA THR A 380 14.81 -31.48 -10.72
C THR A 380 14.36 -30.08 -11.14
N ILE A 381 15.02 -29.06 -10.59
CA ILE A 381 14.90 -27.66 -11.00
C ILE A 381 16.23 -27.30 -11.68
N VAL A 382 16.15 -26.85 -12.92
CA VAL A 382 17.30 -26.58 -13.79
C VAL A 382 17.24 -25.10 -14.19
N GLN A 383 18.40 -24.47 -14.38
CA GLN A 383 18.46 -23.09 -14.89
C GLN A 383 18.02 -23.03 -16.35
N GLN A 384 17.56 -21.84 -16.78
CA GLN A 384 17.05 -21.65 -18.15
C GLN A 384 18.11 -21.93 -19.23
N GLU A 385 19.39 -21.68 -18.93
CA GLU A 385 20.51 -21.90 -19.85
C GLU A 385 20.71 -23.37 -20.25
N ASP A 386 20.40 -24.31 -19.37
CA ASP A 386 20.51 -25.75 -19.65
C ASP A 386 19.22 -26.33 -20.26
N PHE A 387 18.16 -25.54 -20.35
CA PHE A 387 16.86 -25.98 -20.88
C PHE A 387 16.86 -26.00 -22.41
N PRO A 388 16.13 -26.94 -23.05
CA PRO A 388 16.03 -26.96 -24.50
C PRO A 388 15.24 -25.75 -25.04
N PHE A 389 15.66 -25.19 -26.15
CA PHE A 389 15.06 -24.00 -26.74
C PHE A 389 14.81 -24.16 -28.24
N SER A 390 13.83 -23.41 -28.77
CA SER A 390 13.53 -23.37 -30.21
C SER A 390 14.28 -22.24 -30.93
N GLU A 391 14.32 -22.28 -32.27
CA GLU A 391 14.83 -21.17 -33.11
C GLU A 391 14.13 -19.83 -32.84
N ARG A 392 12.87 -19.88 -32.38
CA ARG A 392 12.08 -18.69 -32.02
C ARG A 392 12.36 -18.17 -30.61
N GLY A 393 13.30 -18.78 -29.88
CA GLY A 393 13.62 -18.43 -28.50
C GLY A 393 12.62 -18.95 -27.46
N ILE A 394 11.68 -19.81 -27.85
CA ILE A 394 10.73 -20.42 -26.90
C ILE A 394 11.49 -21.47 -26.07
N CYS A 395 11.47 -21.29 -24.75
CA CYS A 395 11.95 -22.21 -23.74
C CYS A 395 10.75 -22.78 -22.96
N PRO A 396 10.62 -24.10 -22.78
CA PRO A 396 9.56 -24.67 -21.95
C PRO A 396 9.78 -24.37 -20.45
N ASP A 397 8.68 -24.29 -19.70
CA ASP A 397 8.75 -24.16 -18.22
C ASP A 397 8.84 -25.52 -17.52
N LEU A 398 8.33 -26.58 -18.15
CA LEU A 398 8.24 -27.90 -17.56
C LEU A 398 8.34 -29.00 -18.63
N ILE A 399 9.22 -29.97 -18.39
CA ILE A 399 9.41 -31.16 -19.24
C ILE A 399 8.76 -32.36 -18.56
N MET A 400 7.88 -33.05 -19.29
CA MET A 400 7.25 -34.28 -18.81
C MET A 400 7.82 -35.50 -19.53
N ASN A 401 7.95 -36.60 -18.80
CA ASN A 401 8.35 -37.87 -19.38
C ASN A 401 7.31 -38.36 -20.41
N PRO A 402 7.70 -38.64 -21.68
CA PRO A 402 6.77 -39.09 -22.72
C PRO A 402 6.11 -40.44 -22.41
N HIS A 403 6.74 -41.30 -21.61
CA HIS A 403 6.18 -42.62 -21.24
C HIS A 403 4.85 -42.52 -20.45
N GLY A 404 4.55 -41.37 -19.86
CA GLY A 404 3.29 -41.11 -19.14
C GLY A 404 2.05 -40.92 -20.04
N PHE A 405 2.22 -40.77 -21.36
CA PHE A 405 1.12 -40.50 -22.28
C PHE A 405 0.50 -41.77 -22.89
N PRO A 406 1.26 -42.72 -23.49
CA PRO A 406 0.68 -43.91 -24.13
C PRO A 406 -0.06 -44.82 -23.14
N SER A 407 0.50 -45.00 -21.95
CA SER A 407 -0.03 -45.90 -20.91
C SER A 407 -1.35 -45.42 -20.30
N ARG A 408 -1.58 -44.10 -20.21
CA ARG A 408 -2.77 -43.52 -19.57
C ARG A 408 -3.85 -43.09 -20.56
N MET A 409 -3.59 -43.18 -21.87
CA MET A 409 -4.52 -42.82 -22.95
C MET A 409 -5.16 -41.43 -22.77
N THR A 410 -4.42 -40.48 -22.18
CA THR A 410 -4.90 -39.12 -21.89
C THR A 410 -4.88 -38.21 -23.12
N VAL A 411 -5.57 -38.60 -24.20
CA VAL A 411 -5.58 -37.90 -25.49
C VAL A 411 -6.08 -36.45 -25.36
N GLY A 412 -7.04 -36.21 -24.46
CA GLY A 412 -7.56 -34.86 -24.18
C GLY A 412 -6.46 -33.85 -23.84
N LYS A 413 -5.40 -34.27 -23.15
CA LYS A 413 -4.26 -33.40 -22.84
C LYS A 413 -3.49 -32.98 -24.09
N MET A 414 -3.33 -33.88 -25.06
CA MET A 414 -2.66 -33.53 -26.32
C MET A 414 -3.51 -32.57 -27.14
N ILE A 415 -4.84 -32.75 -27.14
CA ILE A 415 -5.77 -31.84 -27.80
C ILE A 415 -5.76 -30.46 -27.12
N GLU A 416 -5.73 -30.41 -25.77
CA GLU A 416 -5.62 -29.17 -25.00
C GLU A 416 -4.34 -28.39 -25.35
N LEU A 417 -3.19 -29.08 -25.45
CA LEU A 417 -1.93 -28.45 -25.85
C LEU A 417 -1.95 -27.87 -27.27
N LEU A 418 -2.51 -28.62 -28.23
CA LEU A 418 -2.68 -28.15 -29.62
C LEU A 418 -3.61 -26.93 -29.70
N GLY A 419 -4.76 -27.00 -29.04
CA GLY A 419 -5.74 -25.92 -29.00
C GLY A 419 -5.19 -24.67 -28.33
N SER A 420 -4.46 -24.83 -27.23
CA SER A 420 -3.83 -23.71 -26.52
C SER A 420 -2.79 -23.00 -27.40
N LYS A 421 -1.93 -23.76 -28.08
CA LYS A 421 -0.94 -23.19 -29.01
C LYS A 421 -1.59 -22.46 -30.19
N ALA A 422 -2.64 -23.03 -30.77
CA ALA A 422 -3.39 -22.38 -31.84
C ALA A 422 -4.10 -21.10 -31.36
N GLY A 423 -4.58 -21.09 -30.11
CA GLY A 423 -5.29 -19.96 -29.53
C GLY A 423 -4.41 -18.77 -29.27
N VAL A 424 -3.24 -19.01 -28.67
CA VAL A 424 -2.20 -17.98 -28.50
C VAL A 424 -1.76 -17.44 -29.86
N SER A 425 -1.57 -18.31 -30.86
CA SER A 425 -1.11 -17.89 -32.19
C SER A 425 -2.14 -17.04 -32.95
N SER A 426 -3.43 -17.27 -32.74
CA SER A 426 -4.52 -16.57 -33.44
C SER A 426 -5.20 -15.47 -32.61
N GLY A 427 -4.75 -15.24 -31.38
CA GLY A 427 -5.32 -14.24 -30.47
C GLY A 427 -6.76 -14.54 -30.03
N ARG A 428 -7.20 -15.80 -30.08
CA ARG A 428 -8.56 -16.22 -29.70
C ARG A 428 -8.53 -17.37 -28.71
N PHE A 429 -9.53 -17.42 -27.83
CA PHE A 429 -9.76 -18.61 -27.03
C PHE A 429 -10.35 -19.71 -27.92
N HIS A 430 -9.72 -20.88 -27.91
CA HIS A 430 -10.31 -22.09 -28.44
C HIS A 430 -11.18 -22.76 -27.38
N TYR A 431 -12.33 -23.25 -27.79
CA TYR A 431 -13.27 -23.89 -26.88
C TYR A 431 -13.13 -25.41 -26.95
N GLY A 432 -13.19 -26.06 -25.79
CA GLY A 432 -13.11 -27.52 -25.64
C GLY A 432 -14.29 -28.09 -24.86
N SER A 433 -15.47 -27.48 -24.98
CA SER A 433 -16.68 -27.92 -24.27
C SER A 433 -17.06 -29.34 -24.71
N ALA A 434 -17.40 -30.21 -23.76
CA ALA A 434 -17.79 -31.58 -24.07
C ALA A 434 -18.99 -31.59 -25.05
N PHE A 435 -18.86 -32.32 -26.15
CA PHE A 435 -19.89 -32.44 -27.21
C PHE A 435 -20.30 -31.10 -27.87
N GLY A 436 -19.46 -30.06 -27.76
CA GLY A 436 -19.75 -28.72 -28.26
C GLY A 436 -19.56 -28.54 -29.77
N GLU A 437 -19.12 -29.57 -30.51
CA GLU A 437 -18.74 -29.42 -31.92
C GLU A 437 -19.95 -29.10 -32.80
N ARG A 438 -21.13 -29.61 -32.47
CA ARG A 438 -22.38 -29.36 -33.22
C ARG A 438 -22.95 -27.98 -32.95
N SER A 439 -22.74 -27.45 -31.74
CA SER A 439 -23.23 -26.15 -31.30
C SER A 439 -22.22 -25.02 -31.53
N GLY A 440 -21.01 -25.33 -32.04
CA GLY A 440 -19.94 -24.35 -32.24
C GLY A 440 -19.19 -23.96 -30.95
N HIS A 441 -19.45 -24.65 -29.84
CA HIS A 441 -18.81 -24.42 -28.54
C HIS A 441 -17.60 -25.33 -28.31
N ALA A 442 -17.15 -26.07 -29.32
CA ALA A 442 -15.88 -26.80 -29.30
C ALA A 442 -15.21 -26.77 -30.68
N ASP A 443 -13.93 -26.44 -30.71
CA ASP A 443 -13.12 -26.48 -31.93
C ASP A 443 -12.67 -27.90 -32.24
N LYS A 444 -12.87 -28.33 -33.49
CA LYS A 444 -12.40 -29.63 -33.97
C LYS A 444 -10.88 -29.65 -34.13
N VAL A 445 -10.27 -30.82 -33.95
CA VAL A 445 -8.81 -31.00 -34.08
C VAL A 445 -8.32 -30.61 -35.47
N GLU A 446 -9.10 -30.85 -36.53
CA GLU A 446 -8.73 -30.45 -37.89
C GLU A 446 -8.70 -28.92 -38.07
N ALA A 447 -9.62 -28.21 -37.42
CA ALA A 447 -9.66 -26.74 -37.44
C ALA A 447 -8.49 -26.13 -36.67
N ILE A 448 -8.15 -26.72 -35.52
CA ILE A 448 -6.96 -26.35 -34.73
C ILE A 448 -5.69 -26.57 -35.56
N SER A 449 -5.57 -27.74 -36.21
CA SER A 449 -4.43 -28.10 -37.05
C SER A 449 -4.24 -27.13 -38.23
N LYS A 450 -5.33 -26.77 -38.92
CA LYS A 450 -5.30 -25.74 -39.99
C LYS A 450 -4.87 -24.38 -39.47
N THR A 451 -5.31 -24.02 -38.26
CA THR A 451 -4.92 -22.76 -37.62
C THR A 451 -3.42 -22.73 -37.31
N LEU A 452 -2.86 -23.83 -36.82
CA LEU A 452 -1.41 -23.95 -36.58
C LEU A 452 -0.60 -23.80 -37.86
N VAL A 453 -0.99 -24.51 -38.93
CA VAL A 453 -0.31 -24.42 -40.24
C VAL A 453 -0.36 -23.00 -40.80
N LYS A 454 -1.50 -22.31 -40.66
CA LYS A 454 -1.65 -20.91 -41.09
C LYS A 454 -0.66 -19.97 -40.41
N HIS A 455 -0.26 -20.25 -39.16
CA HIS A 455 0.69 -19.44 -38.39
C HIS A 455 2.12 -20.01 -38.44
N GLY A 456 2.41 -20.88 -39.40
CA GLY A 456 3.74 -21.44 -39.63
C GLY A 456 4.21 -22.39 -38.52
N PHE A 457 3.28 -23.14 -37.91
CA PHE A 457 3.60 -24.24 -36.99
C PHE A 457 3.27 -25.60 -37.61
N SER A 458 3.87 -26.67 -37.08
CA SER A 458 3.50 -28.04 -37.47
C SER A 458 2.02 -28.31 -37.14
N TYR A 459 1.31 -28.95 -38.06
CA TYR A 459 -0.06 -29.42 -37.83
C TYR A 459 -0.16 -30.38 -36.63
N SER A 460 0.94 -31.09 -36.32
CA SER A 460 1.04 -32.01 -35.19
C SER A 460 1.46 -31.34 -33.87
N GLY A 461 1.70 -30.03 -33.89
CA GLY A 461 2.16 -29.25 -32.73
C GLY A 461 3.63 -29.42 -32.36
N LYS A 462 4.36 -30.33 -33.01
CA LYS A 462 5.79 -30.57 -32.80
C LYS A 462 6.63 -29.38 -33.25
N ASP A 463 7.61 -29.01 -32.43
CA ASP A 463 8.64 -28.02 -32.75
C ASP A 463 10.02 -28.67 -32.74
N LEU A 464 10.96 -28.08 -33.48
CA LEU A 464 12.37 -28.39 -33.37
C LEU A 464 12.94 -27.65 -32.15
N LEU A 465 13.63 -28.39 -31.28
CA LEU A 465 14.31 -27.85 -30.10
C LEU A 465 15.78 -28.27 -30.14
N TYR A 466 16.66 -27.38 -29.69
CA TYR A 466 18.09 -27.62 -29.47
C TYR A 466 18.35 -27.86 -27.99
N SER A 467 19.39 -28.63 -27.68
CA SER A 467 19.84 -28.79 -26.29
C SER A 467 20.49 -27.50 -25.81
N GLY A 468 20.16 -27.05 -24.60
CA GLY A 468 20.83 -25.93 -23.93
C GLY A 468 22.18 -26.31 -23.32
N THR A 469 22.38 -27.60 -23.02
CA THR A 469 23.63 -28.10 -22.45
C THR A 469 24.78 -28.02 -23.44
N ALA A 470 25.88 -27.36 -23.06
CA ALA A 470 27.15 -27.50 -23.76
C ALA A 470 27.64 -28.96 -23.65
N LEU A 471 28.07 -29.52 -24.78
CA LEU A 471 28.68 -30.86 -24.84
C LEU A 471 30.05 -30.89 -24.16
#